data_AF-A0A9P7BYB9-F1
#
_entry.id   AF-A0A9P7BYB9-F1
#
_cell.length_a   1.000
_cell.length_b   1.000
_cell.length_c   1.000
_cell.angle_alpha   90.00
_cell.angle_beta   90.00
_cell.angle_gamma   90.00
#
_symmetry.space_group_name_H-M   'P 1'
#
loop_
_entity.id
_entity.type
_entity.pdbx_description
1 polymer ?
#
loop_
_entity_poly.entity_id
_entity_poly.type
_entity_poly.pdbx_seq_one_letter_code
_entity_poly.pdbx_strand_id
1 'polypeptide(L)' 'MVIFGQDPAIETLSSAIKLARSGLGNPEKPIGNFLFAGPTGVGKTEVTKQLALQLGIELVRFDMSEVAC' A
#
# COMPACT_ATOMS: atom_id res chain seq x y z
N MET A 1 9.04 -3.76 -14.79
CA MET A 1 7.88 -3.04 -14.20
C MET A 1 6.68 -3.95 -14.36
N VAL A 2 6.09 -4.45 -13.26
CA VAL A 2 5.08 -5.53 -13.29
C VAL A 2 3.64 -4.98 -13.25
N ILE A 3 3.47 -3.73 -12.81
CA ILE A 3 2.18 -3.06 -12.68
C ILE A 3 2.14 -1.91 -13.68
N PHE A 4 1.08 -1.84 -14.49
CA PHE A 4 0.88 -0.80 -15.49
C PHE A 4 -0.45 -0.08 -15.20
N GLY A 5 -0.49 1.24 -15.38
CA GLY A 5 -1.72 2.04 -15.26
C GLY A 5 -2.19 2.33 -13.83
N GLN A 6 -1.34 2.10 -12.82
CA GLN A 6 -1.61 2.42 -11.40
C GLN A 6 -0.68 3.53 -10.88
N ASP A 7 -0.12 4.34 -11.78
CA ASP A 7 0.89 5.36 -11.43
C ASP A 7 0.43 6.33 -10.33
N PRO A 8 -0.81 6.85 -10.33
CA PRO A 8 -1.26 7.75 -9.26
C PRO A 8 -1.29 7.10 -7.88
N ALA A 9 -1.68 5.81 -7.81
CA ALA A 9 -1.70 5.06 -6.55
C ALA A 9 -0.29 4.81 -6.03
N ILE A 10 0.64 4.46 -6.93
CA ILE A 10 2.05 4.24 -6.60
C ILE A 10 2.71 5.54 -6.13
N GLU A 11 2.44 6.67 -6.79
CA GLU A 11 2.96 7.98 -6.43
C GLU A 11 2.46 8.43 -5.04
N THR A 12 1.17 8.22 -4.77
CA THR A 12 0.55 8.54 -3.47
C THR A 12 1.20 7.75 -2.34
N LEU A 13 1.33 6.42 -2.50
CA LEU A 13 2.02 5.56 -1.53
C LEU A 13 3.47 6.00 -1.29
N SER A 14 4.21 6.21 -2.39
CA SER A 14 5.61 6.60 -2.34
C SER A 14 5.83 7.92 -1.60
N SER A 15 4.92 8.88 -1.81
CA SER A 15 4.97 10.19 -1.16
C SER A 15 4.76 10.10 0.35
N ALA A 16 3.76 9.32 0.79
CA ALA A 16 3.52 9.10 2.22
C ALA A 16 4.70 8.41 2.91
N ILE A 17 5.30 7.40 2.27
CA ILE A 17 6.48 6.70 2.82
C ILE A 17 7.68 7.65 2.92
N LYS A 18 7.94 8.46 1.89
CA LYS A 18 9.03 9.45 1.91
C LYS A 18 8.85 10.48 3.03
N LEU A 19 7.62 10.94 3.24
CA LEU A 19 7.28 11.90 4.30
C LEU A 19 7.46 11.29 5.70
N ALA A 20 7.05 10.05 5.91
CA ALA A 20 7.32 9.37 7.18
C ALA A 20 8.82 9.16 7.42
N ARG A 21 9.59 8.82 6.37
CA ARG A 21 11.05 8.60 6.47
C ARG A 21 11.86 9.89 6.67
N SER A 22 11.31 11.06 6.32
CA SER A 22 11.97 12.34 6.58
C SER A 22 11.81 12.82 8.03
N GLY A 23 11.08 12.08 8.87
CA GLY A 23 10.75 12.47 10.24
C GLY A 23 9.61 13.49 10.31
N LEU A 24 9.00 13.84 9.17
CA LEU A 24 7.84 14.71 9.09
C LEU A 24 6.58 13.85 9.25
N GLY A 25 6.23 13.48 10.48
CA GLY A 25 5.06 12.65 10.76
C GLY A 25 4.80 12.52 12.25
N ASN A 26 3.62 12.04 12.63
CA ASN A 26 3.35 11.71 14.02
C ASN A 26 3.77 10.25 14.29
N PRO A 27 4.73 10.00 15.20
CA PRO A 27 5.20 8.64 15.50
C PRO A 27 4.13 7.75 16.13
N GLU A 28 3.05 8.32 16.69
CA GLU A 28 1.92 7.59 17.25
C GLU A 28 0.86 7.21 16.19
N LYS A 29 1.05 7.63 14.93
CA LYS A 29 0.12 7.33 13.84
C LYS A 29 0.76 6.41 12.80
N PRO A 30 -0.03 5.61 12.07
CA PRO A 30 0.45 4.88 10.91
C PRO A 30 1.06 5.82 9.86
N ILE A 31 2.02 5.32 9.09
CA ILE A 31 2.62 6.02 7.93
C ILE A 31 1.55 6.53 6.96
N GLY A 32 0.50 5.75 6.77
CA GLY A 32 -0.68 6.13 6.00
C GLY A 32 -1.72 5.01 6.01
N ASN A 33 -2.98 5.40 5.85
CA ASN A 33 -4.11 4.49 5.70
C ASN A 33 -4.70 4.69 4.30
N PHE A 34 -4.71 3.64 3.49
CA PHE A 34 -5.10 3.71 2.08
C PHE A 34 -6.25 2.76 1.78
N LEU A 35 -7.22 3.23 1.00
CA LEU A 35 -8.29 2.42 0.44
C LEU A 35 -8.10 2.30 -1.06
N PHE A 36 -7.90 1.08 -1.55
CA PHE A 36 -7.81 0.81 -2.98
C PHE A 36 -9.19 0.42 -3.51
N ALA A 37 -9.80 1.29 -4.30
CA ALA A 37 -11.09 1.05 -4.96
C ALA A 37 -10.92 0.86 -6.47
N GLY A 38 -11.76 0.02 -7.08
CA GLY A 38 -11.77 -0.22 -8.53
C GLY A 38 -12.14 -1.67 -8.90
N PRO A 39 -12.25 -2.00 -10.20
CA PRO A 39 -12.63 -3.33 -10.67
C PRO A 39 -11.67 -4.44 -10.22
N THR A 40 -12.13 -5.69 -10.22
CA THR A 40 -11.27 -6.85 -9.96
C THR A 40 -10.22 -7.01 -11.07
N GLY A 41 -9.05 -7.59 -10.74
CA GLY A 41 -8.00 -7.87 -11.72
C GLY A 41 -7.13 -6.68 -12.15
N VAL A 42 -7.37 -5.46 -11.66
CA VAL A 42 -6.60 -4.25 -12.04
C VAL A 42 -5.28 -4.06 -11.28
N GLY A 43 -4.85 -5.04 -10.48
CA GLY A 43 -3.54 -5.02 -9.81
C GLY A 43 -3.50 -4.37 -8.41
N LYS A 44 -4.63 -4.07 -7.77
CA LYS A 44 -4.67 -3.47 -6.40
C LYS A 44 -3.82 -4.25 -5.39
N THR A 45 -4.02 -5.56 -5.30
CA THR A 45 -3.28 -6.45 -4.39
C THR A 45 -1.81 -6.57 -4.79
N GLU A 46 -1.52 -6.56 -6.10
CA GLU A 46 -0.16 -6.68 -6.61
C GLU A 46 0.67 -5.42 -6.26
N VAL A 47 0.06 -4.23 -6.29
CA VAL A 47 0.69 -2.99 -5.81
C VAL A 47 1.18 -3.13 -4.37
N THR A 48 0.32 -3.62 -3.46
CA THR A 48 0.69 -3.82 -2.05
C THR A 48 1.80 -4.86 -1.89
N LYS A 49 1.73 -5.97 -2.64
CA LYS A 49 2.74 -7.03 -2.60
C LYS A 49 4.10 -6.57 -3.09
N GLN A 50 4.14 -5.88 -4.23
CA GLN A 50 5.38 -5.31 -4.76
C GLN A 50 5.95 -4.24 -3.85
N LEU A 51 5.10 -3.41 -3.22
CA LEU A 51 5.56 -2.42 -2.26
C LEU A 51 6.27 -3.05 -1.06
N ALA A 52 5.69 -4.09 -0.46
CA ALA A 52 6.31 -4.79 0.65
C ALA A 52 7.67 -5.40 0.26
N LEU A 53 7.73 -6.03 -0.93
CA LEU A 53 8.96 -6.60 -1.48
C LEU A 53 10.04 -5.54 -1.72
N GLN A 54 9.69 -4.39 -2.31
CA GLN A 54 10.63 -3.30 -2.58
C GLN A 54 11.12 -2.61 -1.30
N LEU A 55 10.29 -2.56 -0.27
CA LEU A 55 10.67 -2.00 1.04
C LEU A 55 11.42 -3.00 1.92
N GLY A 56 11.46 -4.28 1.56
CA GLY A 56 12.07 -5.35 2.36
C GLY A 56 11.33 -5.59 3.68
N ILE A 57 10.00 -5.42 3.69
CA ILE A 57 9.15 -5.59 4.89
C ILE A 57 8.21 -6.78 4.74
N GLU A 58 7.77 -7.33 5.87
CA GLU A 58 6.75 -8.37 5.89
C GLU A 58 5.38 -7.83 5.43
N LEU A 59 4.70 -8.56 4.55
CA LEU A 59 3.32 -8.29 4.18
C LEU A 59 2.38 -9.12 5.07
N VAL A 60 1.79 -8.46 6.07
CA VAL A 60 0.72 -9.05 6.87
C VAL A 60 -0.60 -8.93 6.11
N ARG A 61 -1.28 -10.07 5.87
CA ARG A 61 -2.51 -10.14 5.10
C ARG A 61 -3.62 -10.78 5.93
N PHE A 62 -4.76 -10.09 5.99
CA PHE A 62 -6.01 -10.60 6.55
C PHE A 62 -7.06 -10.66 5.44
N ASP A 63 -7.74 -11.80 5.30
CA ASP A 63 -8.87 -11.92 4.39
C ASP A 63 -10.14 -11.45 5.10
N MET A 64 -10.64 -10.28 4.71
CA MET A 64 -11.83 -9.69 5.35
C MET A 64 -13.08 -10.55 5.14
N SER A 65 -13.11 -11.42 4.13
CA SER A 65 -14.21 -12.34 3.87
C SER A 65 -14.34 -13.41 4.95
N GLU A 66 -13.22 -13.81 5.56
CA GLU A 66 -13.17 -14.84 6.61
C GLU A 66 -13.57 -14.30 7.98
N VAL A 67 -13.48 -12.97 8.16
CA VAL A 67 -13.80 -12.27 9.41
C VAL A 67 -15.22 -11.67 9.37
N ALA A 68 -15.86 -11.69 8.21
CA ALA A 68 -17.26 -11.30 8.06
C ALA A 68 -18.18 -12.46 8.48
N CYS A 69 -18.56 -12.47 9.76
CA CYS A 69 -19.70 -13.22 10.31
C CYS A 69 -20.71 -12.23 10.87
#